data_AF-A0A661ZDQ8-F1
#
_entry.id   AF-A0A661ZDQ8-F1
#
_cell.length_a   1.000
_cell.length_b   1.000
_cell.length_c   1.000
_cell.angle_alpha   90.00
_cell.angle_beta   90.00
_cell.angle_gamma   90.00
#
_symmetry.space_group_name_H-M   'P 1'
#
loop_
_entity.id
_entity.type
_entity.pdbx_description
1 polymer ?
#
loop_
_entity_poly.entity_id
_entity_poly.type
_entity_poly.pdbx_seq_one_letter_code
_entity_poly.pdbx_strand_id
1 'polypeptide(L)' 'MQLSEQEKIRRQSLVELRKLGIEPYPAETYEVNTTAAEIHREFPKDNSLFQEVTIAGRIMQRRIMGAASFTEIQDASGK' A
#
# COMPACT_ATOMS: atom_id res chain seq x y z
N MET A 1 -7.62 -25.53 -17.01
CA MET A 1 -7.06 -24.21 -17.35
C MET A 1 -5.66 -24.12 -16.76
N GLN A 2 -4.65 -23.84 -17.57
CA GLN A 2 -3.27 -23.70 -17.10
C GLN A 2 -3.09 -22.27 -16.56
N LEU A 3 -2.71 -22.14 -15.29
CA LEU A 3 -2.47 -20.83 -14.67
C LEU A 3 -1.24 -20.16 -15.29
N SER A 4 -1.29 -18.84 -15.44
CA SER A 4 -0.10 -18.06 -15.79
C SER A 4 0.93 -18.09 -14.66
N GLU A 5 2.20 -17.87 -14.99
CA GLU A 5 3.28 -17.78 -13.98
C GLU A 5 3.01 -16.68 -12.94
N GLN A 6 2.46 -15.55 -13.37
CA GLN A 6 2.11 -14.45 -12.46
C GLN A 6 1.03 -14.85 -11.46
N GLU A 7 0.01 -15.61 -11.89
CA GLU A 7 -1.03 -16.10 -10.98
C GLU A 7 -0.49 -17.12 -9.99
N LYS A 8 0.41 -18.02 -10.44
CA LYS A 8 1.07 -18.99 -9.55
C LYS A 8 1.86 -18.26 -8.46
N ILE A 9 2.65 -17.26 -8.84
CA ILE A 9 3.43 -16.44 -7.90
C ILE A 9 2.52 -15.74 -6.89
N ARG A 10 1.44 -15.09 -7.35
CA ARG A 10 0.49 -14.40 -6.45
C ARG A 10 -0.19 -15.35 -5.46
N ARG A 11 -0.56 -16.55 -5.91
CA ARG A 11 -1.13 -17.59 -5.04
C ARG A 11 -0.12 -18.08 -4.01
N GLN A 12 1.14 -18.25 -4.42
CA GLN A 12 2.22 -18.64 -3.51
C GLN A 12 2.44 -17.56 -2.44
N SER A 13 2.51 -16.28 -2.83
CA SER A 13 2.62 -15.16 -1.88
C SER A 13 1.44 -15.10 -0.90
N LEU A 14 0.21 -15.41 -1.36
CA LEU A 14 -0.96 -15.49 -0.48
C LEU A 14 -0.82 -16.61 0.57
N VAL A 15 -0.29 -17.77 0.17
CA VAL A 15 0.00 -18.87 1.12
C VAL A 15 1.07 -18.46 2.13
N GLU A 16 2.11 -17.75 1.69
CA GLU A 16 3.17 -17.25 2.57
C GLU A 16 2.66 -16.22 3.59
N LEU A 17 1.80 -15.28 3.17
CA LEU A 17 1.16 -14.33 4.08
C LEU A 17 0.39 -15.05 5.20
N ARG A 18 -0.40 -16.06 4.83
CA ARG A 18 -1.15 -16.88 5.81
C ARG A 18 -0.23 -17.66 6.75
N LYS A 19 0.90 -18.18 6.26
CA LYS A 19 1.90 -18.86 7.09
C LYS A 19 2.54 -17.92 8.11
N LEU A 20 2.63 -16.63 7.80
CA LEU A 20 3.07 -15.59 8.73
C LEU A 20 1.99 -15.17 9.74
N GLY A 21 0.80 -15.79 9.68
CA GLY A 21 -0.33 -15.45 10.55
C GLY A 21 -1.09 -14.19 10.12
N ILE A 22 -0.81 -13.65 8.94
CA ILE A 22 -1.50 -12.48 8.38
C ILE A 22 -2.64 -12.99 7.51
N GLU A 23 -3.90 -12.70 7.88
CA GLU A 23 -5.05 -13.00 7.02
C GLU A 23 -5.30 -11.83 6.06
N PRO A 24 -5.04 -11.99 4.75
CA PRO A 24 -5.19 -10.90 3.80
C PRO A 24 -6.66 -10.62 3.45
N TYR A 25 -7.57 -11.58 3.62
CA TYR A 25 -8.99 -11.45 3.23
C TYR A 25 -9.92 -12.24 4.16
N PRO A 26 -10.81 -11.57 4.93
CA PRO A 26 -10.96 -10.11 5.04
C PRO A 26 -9.80 -9.49 5.81
N ALA A 27 -9.29 -8.37 5.31
CA ALA A 27 -8.33 -7.57 6.06
C ALA A 27 -9.03 -6.89 7.24
N GLU A 28 -8.32 -6.71 8.36
CA GLU A 28 -8.79 -5.90 9.47
C GLU A 28 -9.00 -4.44 9.03
N THR A 29 -9.91 -3.74 9.70
CA THR A 29 -10.16 -2.33 9.39
C THR A 29 -8.89 -1.53 9.71
N TYR A 30 -8.45 -0.74 8.73
CA TYR A 30 -7.30 0.13 8.86
C TYR A 30 -7.75 1.58 8.88
N GLU A 31 -7.53 2.29 9.99
CA GLU A 31 -7.93 3.68 10.16
C GLU A 31 -6.97 4.61 9.42
N VAL A 32 -7.49 5.33 8.44
CA VAL A 32 -6.76 6.35 7.67
C VAL A 32 -7.09 7.74 8.20
N ASN A 33 -6.09 8.61 8.31
CA ASN A 33 -6.26 9.96 8.84
C ASN A 33 -6.21 11.05 7.76
N THR A 34 -5.78 10.72 6.55
CA THR A 34 -5.64 11.66 5.43
C THR A 34 -5.74 10.92 4.09
N THR A 35 -5.99 11.68 3.03
CA THR A 35 -5.94 11.20 1.64
C THR A 35 -4.75 11.76 0.86
N ALA A 36 -4.39 11.10 -0.24
CA ALA A 36 -3.32 11.53 -1.15
C ALA A 36 -3.60 12.93 -1.71
N ALA A 37 -4.85 13.22 -2.10
CA ALA A 37 -5.24 14.53 -2.61
C ALA A 37 -5.08 15.65 -1.57
N GLU A 38 -5.37 15.38 -0.30
CA GLU A 38 -5.19 16.36 0.79
C GLU A 38 -3.72 16.66 1.05
N ILE A 39 -2.87 15.63 1.10
CA ILE A 39 -1.43 15.80 1.25
C ILE A 39 -0.89 16.66 0.11
N HIS A 40 -1.23 16.33 -1.14
CA HIS A 40 -0.77 17.08 -2.30
C HIS A 40 -1.26 18.54 -2.31
N ARG A 41 -2.42 18.83 -1.73
CA ARG A 41 -3.00 20.17 -1.70
C ARG A 41 -2.40 21.04 -0.58
N GLU A 42 -2.17 20.48 0.60
CA GLU A 42 -1.79 21.24 1.78
C GLU A 42 -0.29 21.20 2.09
N PHE A 43 0.46 20.20 1.61
CA PHE A 43 1.91 20.16 1.77
C PHE A 43 2.62 20.84 0.58
N PRO A 44 3.64 21.70 0.81
CA PRO A 44 4.29 22.07 2.08
C PRO A 44 3.80 23.43 2.63
N LYS A 45 2.52 23.80 2.44
CA LYS A 45 2.03 25.14 2.82
C LYS A 45 2.19 25.42 4.31
N ASP A 46 2.03 24.38 5.13
CA ASP A 46 2.26 24.42 6.58
C ASP A 46 3.05 23.18 7.01
N ASN A 47 4.26 23.42 7.54
CA ASN A 47 5.16 22.37 8.00
C ASN A 47 4.72 21.74 9.33
N SER A 48 3.72 22.28 10.01
CA SER A 48 3.11 21.68 11.20
C SER A 48 2.08 20.59 10.86
N LEU A 49 1.59 20.56 9.61
CA LEU A 49 0.70 19.50 9.13
C LEU A 49 1.48 18.21 8.82
N PHE A 50 0.77 17.08 8.77
CA PHE A 50 1.27 15.77 8.32
C PHE A 50 2.50 15.23 9.07
N GLN A 51 2.66 15.58 10.35
CA GLN A 51 3.72 15.00 11.20
C GLN A 51 3.52 13.49 11.43
N GLU A 52 2.26 13.05 11.44
CA GLU A 52 1.88 11.64 11.54
C GLU A 52 0.75 11.36 10.55
N VAL A 53 0.96 10.38 9.67
CA VAL A 53 0.10 10.12 8.51
C VAL A 53 -0.18 8.62 8.41
N THR A 54 -1.46 8.26 8.29
CA THR A 54 -1.94 6.92 7.96
C THR A 54 -2.75 6.98 6.67
N ILE A 55 -2.31 6.23 5.66
CA ILE A 55 -2.95 6.14 4.34
C ILE A 55 -3.11 4.68 3.92
N ALA A 56 -4.13 4.40 3.11
CA ALA A 56 -4.35 3.09 2.52
C ALA A 56 -4.72 3.24 1.04
N GLY A 57 -4.25 2.32 0.21
CA GLY A 57 -4.52 2.35 -1.22
C GLY A 57 -3.90 1.18 -1.98
N ARG A 58 -4.00 1.22 -3.31
CA ARG A 58 -3.44 0.23 -4.21
C ARG A 58 -1.97 0.53 -4.50
N ILE A 59 -1.12 -0.48 -4.37
CA ILE A 59 0.28 -0.41 -4.84
C ILE A 59 0.27 -0.40 -6.37
N MET A 60 0.72 0.72 -6.95
CA MET A 60 0.81 0.90 -8.40
C MET A 60 2.21 0.59 -8.91
N GLN A 61 3.23 1.05 -8.18
CA GLN A 61 4.63 0.83 -8.53
C GLN A 61 5.45 0.56 -7.26
N ARG A 62 6.45 -0.31 -7.35
CA ARG A 62 7.39 -0.59 -6.27
C ARG A 62 8.81 -0.65 -6.82
N ARG A 63 9.74 0.06 -6.17
CA ARG A 63 11.17 0.07 -6.48
C ARG A 63 11.95 -0.35 -5.23
N ILE A 64 12.68 -1.46 -5.33
CA ILE A 64 13.44 -2.03 -4.22
C ILE A 64 14.91 -1.70 -4.43
N MET A 65 15.54 -1.03 -3.46
CA MET A 65 16.92 -0.55 -3.49
C MET A 65 17.70 -1.10 -2.29
N GLY A 66 17.82 -2.43 -2.21
CA GLY A 66 18.53 -3.10 -1.12
C GLY A 66 17.89 -2.80 0.24
N ALA A 67 18.54 -1.96 1.04
CA ALA A 67 18.06 -1.56 2.37
C ALA A 67 16.94 -0.50 2.36
N ALA A 68 16.68 0.16 1.22
CA ALA A 68 15.58 1.12 1.07
C ALA A 68 14.59 0.63 0.00
N SER A 69 13.31 0.94 0.17
CA SER A 69 12.28 0.63 -0.83
C SER A 69 11.31 1.79 -0.97
N PHE A 70 10.92 2.07 -2.20
CA PHE A 70 9.95 3.10 -2.54
C PHE A 70 8.73 2.43 -3.15
N THR A 71 7.55 2.88 -2.73
CA THR A 71 6.28 2.41 -3.29
C THR A 71 5.42 3.62 -3.62
N GLU A 72 4.70 3.50 -4.72
CA GLU A 72 3.67 4.44 -5.14
C GLU A 72 2.31 3.83 -4.84
N ILE A 73 1.55 4.51 -3.99
CA ILE A 73 0.22 4.10 -3.52
C ILE A 73 -0.81 5.04 -4.14
N GLN A 74 -1.90 4.47 -4.66
CA GLN A 74 -3.05 5.21 -5.16
C GLN A 74 -4.26 4.92 -4.28
N ASP A 75 -4.82 5.95 -3.64
CA ASP A 75 -6.04 5.83 -2.85
C ASP A 75 -7.29 6.15 -3.71
N ALA A 76 -8.45 6.27 -3.06
CA ALA A 76 -9.70 6.60 -3.77
C ALA A 76 -9.73 8.06 -4.28
N SER A 77 -8.96 8.96 -3.68
CA SER A 77 -8.87 10.38 -4.04
C SER A 77 -7.93 10.63 -5.22
N GLY A 78 -6.96 9.73 -5.44
CA GLY A 78 -6.02 9.82 -6.54
C GLY A 78 -4.65 9.21 -6.21
N LYS A 79 -3.67 9.61 -7.02
CA LYS A 79 -2.26 9.32 -6.84
C LYS A 79 -1.57 10.53 -6.24
#